data_AF-A0A5E4Q3A9-F1
#
_entry.id   AF-A0A5E4Q3A9-F1
#
_cell.length_a   1.000
_cell.length_b   1.000
_cell.length_c   1.000
_cell.angle_alpha   90.00
_cell.angle_beta   90.00
_cell.angle_gamma   90.00
#
_symmetry.space_group_name_H-M   'P 1'
#
loop_
_entity.id
_entity.type
_entity.pdbx_description
1 polymer ?
#
loop_
_entity_poly.entity_id
_entity_poly.type
_entity_poly.pdbx_seq_one_letter_code
_entity_poly.pdbx_strand_id
1 'polypeptide(L)'
;MKQHDEEEVQMIEEGMADIANKSCITFRPRDGDEYAVIIQGTSSGCFSNVGNSMSDDGDNIKQVLNLAKGCFRHGTVVHEMLHTLGFYHMQSSYNRDEYVAILWENISENHKHNFKKYTNDTVTDFGVRYDYGSVMHYPDTAFSINKNKTIVPLQEGVEIGQRKGLSDSDVAKLNKMYCDFGDDIEM
;
A
#
# COMPACT_ATOMS: atom_id res chain seq x y z
N MET A 1 -18.47 -6.28 -3.74
CA MET A 1 -18.38 -7.07 -2.50
C MET A 1 -19.35 -8.27 -2.41
N LYS A 2 -20.18 -8.61 -3.42
CA LYS A 2 -21.11 -9.77 -3.35
C LYS A 2 -20.45 -11.15 -3.20
N GLN A 3 -19.12 -11.21 -3.25
CA GLN A 3 -18.32 -12.44 -3.15
C GLN A 3 -17.72 -12.64 -1.75
N HIS A 4 -17.95 -11.68 -0.84
CA HIS A 4 -17.49 -11.70 0.54
C HIS A 4 -18.67 -11.99 1.46
N ASP A 5 -18.41 -12.73 2.54
CA ASP A 5 -19.39 -12.89 3.61
C ASP A 5 -19.51 -11.62 4.47
N GLU A 6 -20.44 -11.63 5.44
CA GLU A 6 -20.72 -10.45 6.27
C GLU A 6 -19.52 -10.02 7.12
N GLU A 7 -18.72 -10.97 7.64
CA GLU A 7 -17.54 -10.66 8.44
C GLU A 7 -16.42 -10.06 7.57
N GLU A 8 -16.22 -10.63 6.38
CA GLU A 8 -15.27 -10.11 5.39
C GLU A 8 -15.64 -8.70 4.93
N VAL A 9 -16.93 -8.44 4.67
CA VAL A 9 -17.44 -7.10 4.33
C VAL A 9 -17.22 -6.14 5.49
N GLN A 10 -17.50 -6.53 6.72
CA GLN A 10 -17.27 -5.70 7.89
C GLN A 10 -15.80 -5.29 8.02
N MET A 11 -14.84 -6.20 7.83
CA MET A 11 -13.41 -5.85 7.88
C MET A 11 -12.99 -4.90 6.76
N ILE A 12 -13.61 -5.02 5.58
CA ILE A 12 -13.40 -4.06 4.48
C ILE A 12 -13.91 -2.68 4.89
N GLU A 13 -15.13 -2.59 5.44
CA GLU A 13 -15.72 -1.33 5.88
C GLU A 13 -14.94 -0.71 7.05
N GLU A 14 -14.41 -1.51 7.99
CA GLU A 14 -13.52 -1.06 9.06
C GLU A 14 -12.21 -0.49 8.52
N GLY A 15 -11.61 -1.12 7.50
CA GLY A 15 -10.43 -0.58 6.81
C GLY A 15 -10.71 0.75 6.12
N MET A 16 -11.87 0.89 5.45
CA MET A 16 -12.32 2.15 4.86
C MET A 16 -12.52 3.23 5.92
N ALA A 17 -13.18 2.88 7.04
CA ALA A 17 -13.43 3.78 8.14
C ALA A 17 -12.13 4.25 8.82
N ASP A 18 -11.14 3.36 8.98
CA ASP A 18 -9.83 3.72 9.56
C ASP A 18 -9.13 4.80 8.74
N ILE A 19 -9.14 4.66 7.41
CA ILE A 19 -8.59 5.65 6.49
C ILE A 19 -9.41 6.95 6.54
N ALA A 20 -10.73 6.85 6.47
CA ALA A 20 -11.62 8.01 6.42
C ALA A 20 -11.63 8.82 7.73
N ASN A 21 -11.44 8.18 8.88
CA ASN A 21 -11.38 8.87 10.17
C ASN A 21 -10.05 9.61 10.40
N LYS A 22 -9.00 9.28 9.64
CA LYS A 22 -7.65 9.84 9.76
C LYS A 22 -7.26 10.73 8.58
N SER A 23 -8.17 10.94 7.64
CA SER A 23 -7.92 11.76 6.44
C SER A 23 -9.19 12.41 5.92
N CYS A 24 -9.07 13.18 4.84
CA CYS A 24 -10.21 13.70 4.09
C CYS A 24 -10.80 12.69 3.08
N ILE A 25 -10.22 11.49 2.95
CA ILE A 25 -10.69 10.49 1.99
C ILE A 25 -12.02 9.92 2.45
N THR A 26 -13.01 9.93 1.57
CA THR A 26 -14.32 9.32 1.83
C THR A 26 -14.58 8.17 0.86
N PHE A 27 -15.20 7.11 1.35
CA PHE A 27 -15.63 5.97 0.54
C PHE A 27 -17.16 5.97 0.43
N ARG A 28 -17.68 5.69 -0.77
CA ARG A 28 -19.11 5.46 -0.97
C ARG A 28 -19.35 4.36 -1.99
N PRO A 29 -20.51 3.68 -1.94
CA PRO A 29 -20.95 2.83 -3.03
C PRO A 29 -20.96 3.61 -4.36
N ARG A 30 -20.55 2.92 -5.43
CA ARG A 30 -20.63 3.46 -6.80
C ARG A 30 -22.09 3.77 -7.14
N ASP A 31 -22.35 4.96 -7.65
CA ASP A 31 -23.67 5.41 -8.10
C ASP A 31 -23.55 6.07 -9.48
N GLY A 32 -23.53 5.24 -10.53
CA GLY A 32 -23.37 5.71 -11.92
C GLY A 32 -21.99 6.28 -12.27
N ASP A 33 -21.05 6.33 -11.33
CA ASP A 33 -19.71 6.89 -11.55
C ASP A 33 -18.98 6.18 -12.68
N GLU A 34 -18.22 6.91 -13.48
CA GLU A 34 -17.40 6.35 -14.56
C GLU A 34 -16.33 5.40 -14.00
N TYR A 35 -15.63 5.85 -12.94
CA TYR A 35 -14.55 5.14 -12.29
C TYR A 35 -14.95 4.66 -10.90
N ALA A 36 -14.57 3.42 -10.57
CA ALA A 36 -14.76 2.85 -9.25
C ALA A 36 -13.78 1.71 -8.99
N VAL A 37 -13.44 1.52 -7.72
CA VAL A 37 -12.67 0.37 -7.25
C VAL A 37 -13.58 -0.86 -7.19
N ILE A 38 -13.19 -1.94 -7.85
CA ILE A 38 -13.87 -3.22 -7.80
C ILE A 38 -13.21 -4.08 -6.72
N ILE A 39 -13.93 -4.22 -5.60
CA ILE A 39 -13.53 -5.10 -4.50
C ILE A 39 -14.08 -6.51 -4.75
N GLN A 40 -13.17 -7.48 -4.89
CA GLN A 40 -13.45 -8.88 -5.22
C GLN A 40 -12.53 -9.84 -4.45
N GLY A 41 -12.85 -11.14 -4.50
CA GLY A 41 -12.03 -12.21 -3.88
C GLY A 41 -11.79 -13.41 -4.80
N THR A 42 -11.94 -13.23 -6.11
CA THR A 42 -11.92 -14.32 -7.10
C THR A 42 -10.52 -14.79 -7.50
N SER A 43 -9.50 -13.95 -7.36
CA SER A 43 -8.11 -14.28 -7.68
C SER A 43 -7.33 -14.66 -6.43
N SER A 44 -6.24 -15.40 -6.58
CA SER A 44 -5.39 -15.78 -5.44
C SER A 44 -4.58 -14.59 -4.92
N GLY A 45 -4.47 -14.48 -3.60
CA GLY A 45 -3.63 -13.48 -2.94
C GLY A 45 -4.34 -12.15 -2.67
N CYS A 46 -3.59 -11.20 -2.12
CA CYS A 46 -4.03 -9.84 -1.83
C CYS A 46 -3.27 -8.91 -2.76
N PHE A 47 -3.98 -8.06 -3.52
CA PHE A 47 -3.34 -7.10 -4.41
C PHE A 47 -4.28 -5.96 -4.79
N SER A 48 -3.69 -4.83 -5.13
CA SER A 48 -4.32 -3.77 -5.89
C SER A 48 -3.31 -3.08 -6.81
N ASN A 49 -3.81 -2.44 -7.87
CA ASN A 49 -2.98 -1.56 -8.66
C ASN A 49 -2.68 -0.27 -7.89
N VAL A 50 -1.55 0.36 -8.18
CA VAL A 50 -1.15 1.61 -7.52
C VAL A 50 -1.85 2.81 -8.17
N GLY A 51 -2.68 3.50 -7.40
CA GLY A 51 -3.41 4.70 -7.85
C GLY A 51 -4.50 4.40 -8.87
N ASN A 52 -5.08 5.46 -9.45
CA ASN A 52 -6.12 5.33 -10.47
C ASN A 52 -5.51 4.81 -11.79
N SER A 53 -5.60 3.50 -12.01
CA SER A 53 -5.14 2.87 -13.25
C SER A 53 -6.12 3.13 -14.38
N MET A 54 -6.00 4.27 -15.04
CA MET A 54 -6.63 4.50 -16.35
C MET A 54 -5.67 4.00 -17.43
N SER A 55 -6.18 3.26 -18.42
CA SER A 55 -5.49 3.11 -19.70
C SER A 55 -5.81 4.32 -20.58
N ASP A 56 -4.81 4.86 -21.26
CA ASP A 56 -5.00 5.90 -22.29
C ASP A 56 -5.67 5.34 -23.57
N ASP A 57 -5.79 4.02 -23.69
CA ASP A 57 -6.19 3.33 -24.94
C ASP A 57 -7.67 2.89 -24.98
N GLY A 58 -8.51 3.32 -24.04
CA GLY A 58 -9.95 3.00 -24.05
C GLY A 58 -10.30 1.53 -23.75
N ASP A 59 -9.32 0.69 -23.47
CA ASP A 59 -9.53 -0.66 -22.94
C ASP A 59 -9.80 -0.58 -21.44
N ASN A 60 -11.03 -0.90 -21.01
CA ASN A 60 -11.54 -0.85 -19.64
C ASN A 60 -10.59 -1.46 -18.57
N ILE A 61 -9.55 -0.75 -18.15
CA ILE A 61 -8.81 -1.11 -16.94
C ILE A 61 -9.70 -0.76 -15.77
N LYS A 62 -10.18 -1.80 -15.11
CA LYS A 62 -10.94 -1.68 -13.87
C LYS A 62 -9.93 -1.60 -12.73
N GLN A 63 -10.01 -0.57 -11.90
CA GLN A 63 -9.24 -0.51 -10.66
C GLN A 63 -9.70 -1.66 -9.76
N VAL A 64 -8.89 -2.71 -9.62
CA VAL A 64 -9.24 -3.90 -8.83
C VAL A 64 -8.52 -3.86 -7.49
N LEU A 65 -9.26 -4.19 -6.43
CA LEU A 65 -8.73 -4.54 -5.13
C LEU A 65 -9.18 -5.99 -4.85
N ASN A 66 -8.23 -6.92 -4.86
CA ASN A 66 -8.50 -8.33 -4.64
C ASN A 66 -8.13 -8.73 -3.20
N LEU A 67 -9.11 -9.24 -2.45
CA LEU A 67 -8.94 -9.78 -1.11
C LEU A 67 -9.44 -11.22 -1.11
N ALA A 68 -8.53 -12.16 -1.37
CA ALA A 68 -8.83 -13.58 -1.26
C ALA A 68 -8.91 -14.05 0.20
N LYS A 69 -9.30 -15.31 0.39
CA LYS A 69 -9.19 -15.98 1.70
C LYS A 69 -7.77 -15.82 2.26
N GLY A 70 -7.67 -15.35 3.50
CA GLY A 70 -6.41 -15.07 4.19
C GLY A 70 -5.95 -13.61 4.12
N CYS A 71 -6.61 -12.76 3.31
CA CYS A 71 -6.35 -11.32 3.26
C CYS A 71 -7.07 -10.52 4.36
N PHE A 72 -8.03 -11.13 5.06
CA PHE A 72 -8.86 -10.50 6.08
C PHE A 72 -8.12 -10.37 7.42
N ARG A 73 -7.16 -9.45 7.43
CA ARG A 73 -6.51 -8.86 8.59
C ARG A 73 -6.56 -7.36 8.39
N HIS A 74 -6.86 -6.59 9.44
CA HIS A 74 -7.03 -5.13 9.34
C HIS A 74 -5.91 -4.44 8.54
N GLY A 75 -4.65 -4.65 8.93
CA GLY A 75 -3.53 -4.02 8.21
C GLY A 75 -3.30 -4.54 6.80
N THR A 76 -3.75 -5.75 6.43
CA THR A 76 -3.68 -6.21 5.04
C THR A 76 -4.75 -5.52 4.18
N VAL A 77 -5.97 -5.38 4.69
CA VAL A 77 -7.04 -4.63 3.99
C VAL A 77 -6.60 -3.19 3.75
N VAL A 78 -6.10 -2.52 4.79
CA VAL A 78 -5.58 -1.15 4.72
C VAL A 78 -4.39 -1.05 3.75
N HIS A 79 -3.48 -2.04 3.73
CA HIS A 79 -2.36 -2.07 2.79
C HIS A 79 -2.81 -2.03 1.33
N GLU A 80 -3.79 -2.88 0.96
CA GLU A 80 -4.30 -2.91 -0.42
C GLU A 80 -5.10 -1.65 -0.78
N MET A 81 -5.78 -1.05 0.20
CA MET A 81 -6.44 0.25 0.02
C MET A 81 -5.43 1.38 -0.18
N LEU A 82 -4.32 1.41 0.55
CA LEU A 82 -3.25 2.39 0.32
C LEU A 82 -2.62 2.23 -1.07
N HIS A 83 -2.44 0.99 -1.56
CA HIS A 83 -2.07 0.78 -2.96
C HIS A 83 -3.09 1.44 -3.90
N THR A 84 -4.39 1.20 -3.70
CA THR A 84 -5.44 1.85 -4.50
C THR A 84 -5.36 3.38 -4.46
N LEU A 85 -4.94 3.95 -3.32
CA LEU A 85 -4.74 5.38 -3.10
C LEU A 85 -3.35 5.89 -3.56
N GLY A 86 -2.57 5.09 -4.30
CA GLY A 86 -1.33 5.55 -4.94
C GLY A 86 -0.05 5.28 -4.15
N PHE A 87 -0.10 4.51 -3.07
CA PHE A 87 1.09 4.20 -2.29
C PHE A 87 1.85 3.03 -2.90
N TYR A 88 3.15 3.22 -3.15
CA TYR A 88 4.08 2.13 -3.39
C TYR A 88 4.61 1.56 -2.08
N HIS A 89 5.25 0.39 -2.15
CA HIS A 89 5.89 -0.19 -0.98
C HIS A 89 7.02 0.67 -0.43
N MET A 90 7.15 0.73 0.90
CA MET A 90 8.16 1.55 1.56
C MET A 90 9.59 1.13 1.18
N GLN A 91 9.87 -0.18 1.08
CA GLN A 91 11.21 -0.66 0.70
C GLN A 91 11.60 -0.37 -0.76
N SER A 92 10.69 0.19 -1.55
CA SER A 92 10.91 0.66 -2.92
C SER A 92 11.09 2.18 -3.01
N SER A 93 11.15 2.91 -1.88
CA SER A 93 11.45 4.34 -1.90
C SER A 93 12.81 4.62 -2.55
N TYR A 94 12.96 5.79 -3.17
CA TYR A 94 14.18 6.17 -3.87
C TYR A 94 15.41 6.21 -2.95
N ASN A 95 15.21 6.59 -1.69
CA ASN A 95 16.21 6.72 -0.64
C ASN A 95 16.33 5.50 0.28
N ARG A 96 15.65 4.39 0.01
CA ARG A 96 15.59 3.25 0.94
C ARG A 96 16.97 2.69 1.34
N ASP A 97 17.99 2.81 0.48
CA ASP A 97 19.35 2.31 0.77
C ASP A 97 20.04 3.08 1.93
N GLU A 98 19.50 4.22 2.34
CA GLU A 98 19.93 4.94 3.56
C GLU A 98 19.38 4.31 4.86
N TYR A 99 18.38 3.42 4.74
CA TYR A 99 17.61 2.88 5.86
C TYR A 99 17.63 1.36 5.93
N VAL A 100 17.64 0.67 4.78
CA VAL A 100 17.65 -0.79 4.70
C VAL A 100 18.65 -1.31 3.68
N ALA A 101 19.27 -2.45 3.99
CA ALA A 101 20.02 -3.25 3.03
C ALA A 101 19.12 -4.36 2.47
N ILE A 102 19.23 -4.60 1.15
CA ILE A 102 18.57 -5.74 0.49
C ILE A 102 19.59 -6.86 0.27
N LEU A 103 19.28 -8.04 0.80
CA LEU A 103 20.08 -9.26 0.64
C LEU A 103 19.58 -10.04 -0.58
N TRP A 104 20.02 -9.61 -1.75
CA TRP A 104 19.58 -10.10 -3.06
C TRP A 104 19.76 -11.60 -3.26
N GLU A 105 20.77 -12.19 -2.61
CA GLU A 105 21.08 -13.61 -2.63
C GLU A 105 20.03 -14.48 -1.90
N ASN A 106 19.27 -13.88 -0.98
CA ASN A 106 18.20 -14.58 -0.26
C ASN A 106 16.84 -14.46 -0.98
N ILE A 107 16.73 -13.65 -2.04
CA ILE A 107 15.47 -13.38 -2.75
C ILE A 107 15.31 -14.34 -3.93
N SER A 108 14.10 -14.89 -4.08
CA SER A 108 13.72 -15.68 -5.26
C SER A 108 13.92 -14.88 -6.54
N GLU A 109 14.59 -15.46 -7.55
CA GLU A 109 14.94 -14.75 -8.81
C GLU A 109 13.71 -14.08 -9.45
N ASN A 110 12.58 -14.78 -9.50
CA ASN A 110 11.34 -14.27 -10.07
C ASN A 110 10.73 -13.09 -9.30
N HIS A 111 11.18 -12.82 -8.06
CA HIS A 111 10.63 -11.79 -7.18
C HIS A 111 11.60 -10.63 -6.92
N LYS A 112 12.81 -10.64 -7.48
CA LYS A 112 13.77 -9.53 -7.31
C LYS A 112 13.22 -8.18 -7.78
N HIS A 113 12.34 -8.18 -8.77
CA HIS A 113 11.70 -6.95 -9.25
C HIS A 113 10.88 -6.22 -8.18
N ASN A 114 10.34 -6.93 -7.18
CA ASN A 114 9.59 -6.35 -6.05
C ASN A 114 10.44 -5.52 -5.07
N PHE A 115 11.77 -5.61 -5.19
CA PHE A 115 12.73 -4.89 -4.34
C PHE A 115 13.42 -3.75 -5.09
N LYS A 116 13.06 -3.52 -6.36
CA LYS A 116 13.57 -2.37 -7.12
C LYS A 116 13.04 -1.09 -6.51
N LYS A 117 13.90 -0.06 -6.51
CA LYS A 117 13.54 1.29 -6.12
C LYS A 117 12.83 1.98 -7.27
N TYR A 118 11.92 2.88 -6.92
CA TYR A 118 11.43 3.90 -7.84
C TYR A 118 12.33 5.14 -7.78
N THR A 119 12.29 5.97 -8.82
CA THR A 119 12.96 7.28 -8.82
C THR A 119 12.07 8.31 -8.12
N ASN A 120 12.65 9.45 -7.76
CA ASN A 120 11.91 10.58 -7.19
C ASN A 120 10.91 11.22 -8.17
N ASP A 121 11.01 10.92 -9.48
CA ASP A 121 10.01 11.31 -10.48
C ASP A 121 8.73 10.44 -10.41
N THR A 122 8.82 9.23 -9.82
CA THR A 122 7.69 8.30 -9.69
C THR A 122 7.13 8.27 -8.27
N VAL A 123 8.00 8.36 -7.25
CA VAL A 123 7.61 8.36 -5.84
C VAL A 123 8.12 9.60 -5.12
N THR A 124 7.25 10.25 -4.37
CA THR A 124 7.59 11.37 -3.49
C THR A 124 7.37 10.95 -2.03
N ASP A 125 8.21 11.48 -1.14
CA ASP A 125 8.05 11.27 0.29
C ASP A 125 7.17 12.34 0.95
N PHE A 126 6.78 13.37 0.20
CA PHE A 126 6.09 14.57 0.68
C PHE A 126 6.79 15.22 1.90
N GLY A 127 8.11 15.09 2.01
CA GLY A 127 8.90 15.53 3.17
C GLY A 127 8.68 14.71 4.44
N VAL A 128 8.06 13.54 4.36
CA VAL A 128 7.88 12.60 5.47
C VAL A 128 8.96 11.52 5.39
N ARG A 129 9.74 11.37 6.47
CA ARG A 129 10.89 10.45 6.53
C ARG A 129 10.52 8.99 6.24
N TYR A 130 11.52 8.18 5.94
CA TYR A 130 11.37 6.73 5.82
C TYR A 130 10.78 6.15 7.10
N ASP A 131 9.80 5.27 6.95
CA ASP A 131 9.07 4.70 8.08
C ASP A 131 9.12 3.17 8.05
N TYR A 132 9.94 2.61 8.95
CA TYR A 132 10.04 1.17 9.15
C TYR A 132 8.72 0.52 9.62
N GLY A 133 7.89 1.30 10.34
CA GLY A 133 6.60 0.87 10.86
C GLY A 133 5.45 1.00 9.87
N SER A 134 5.71 1.50 8.66
CA SER A 134 4.67 1.68 7.63
C SER A 134 4.00 0.36 7.30
N VAL A 135 2.67 0.39 7.16
CA VAL A 135 1.91 -0.79 6.71
C VAL A 135 2.32 -1.19 5.30
N MET A 136 2.91 -0.26 4.53
CA MET A 136 3.44 -0.47 3.19
C MET A 136 4.85 -1.08 3.17
N HIS A 137 5.47 -1.30 4.32
CA HIS A 137 6.78 -1.96 4.39
C HIS A 137 6.62 -3.49 4.32
N TYR A 138 7.50 -4.16 3.57
CA TYR A 138 7.60 -5.62 3.59
C TYR A 138 8.16 -6.17 4.90
N PRO A 139 7.79 -7.40 5.30
CA PRO A 139 8.49 -8.12 6.36
C PRO A 139 9.92 -8.45 5.94
N ASP A 140 10.78 -8.66 6.93
CA ASP A 140 12.22 -8.89 6.75
C ASP A 140 12.55 -10.15 5.95
N THR A 141 11.63 -11.12 5.84
CA THR A 141 11.78 -12.40 5.14
C THR A 141 10.96 -12.50 3.85
N ALA A 142 10.42 -11.38 3.35
CA ALA A 142 9.61 -11.34 2.14
C ALA A 142 10.33 -12.01 0.96
N PHE A 143 9.65 -12.93 0.27
CA PHE A 143 10.16 -13.67 -0.91
C PHE A 143 11.49 -14.42 -0.70
N SER A 144 11.81 -14.77 0.55
CA SER A 144 13.01 -15.51 0.91
C SER A 144 13.00 -16.94 0.37
N ILE A 145 14.12 -17.40 -0.20
CA ILE A 145 14.29 -18.80 -0.65
C ILE A 145 14.81 -19.74 0.44
N ASN A 146 15.30 -19.18 1.55
CA ASN A 146 15.99 -19.93 2.60
C ASN A 146 15.49 -19.57 4.01
N LYS A 147 14.39 -18.81 4.11
CA LYS A 147 13.81 -18.26 5.34
C LYS A 147 14.71 -17.25 6.07
N ASN A 148 15.85 -16.87 5.50
CA ASN A 148 16.68 -15.79 6.01
C ASN A 148 16.11 -14.44 5.58
N LYS A 149 16.58 -13.38 6.26
CA LYS A 149 16.19 -12.01 5.93
C LYS A 149 16.56 -11.65 4.49
N THR A 150 15.64 -11.01 3.79
CA THR A 150 15.83 -10.35 2.49
C THR A 150 15.95 -8.83 2.66
N ILE A 151 15.43 -8.27 3.75
CA ILE A 151 15.54 -6.86 4.12
C ILE A 151 16.13 -6.74 5.52
N VAL A 152 17.18 -5.93 5.69
CA VAL A 152 17.82 -5.68 6.97
C VAL A 152 17.82 -4.18 7.26
N PRO A 153 17.11 -3.71 8.31
CA PRO A 153 17.25 -2.33 8.78
C PRO A 153 18.69 -2.02 9.17
N LEU A 154 19.19 -0.86 8.74
CA LEU A 154 20.52 -0.36 9.12
C LEU A 154 20.54 0.17 10.55
N GLN A 155 19.37 0.57 11.07
CA GLN A 155 19.19 0.92 12.48
C GLN A 155 18.96 -0.34 13.31
N GLU A 156 19.77 -0.53 14.36
CA GLU A 156 19.64 -1.65 15.28
C GLU A 156 18.33 -1.62 16.07
N GLY A 157 17.78 -2.81 16.35
CA GLY A 157 16.57 -2.98 17.17
C GLY A 157 15.25 -2.63 16.49
N VAL A 158 15.27 -2.28 15.20
CA VAL A 158 14.07 -1.93 14.44
C VAL A 158 13.39 -3.17 13.84
N GLU A 159 12.07 -3.24 13.99
CA GLU A 159 11.21 -4.24 13.35
C GLU A 159 10.50 -3.65 12.12
N ILE A 160 10.24 -4.48 11.11
CA ILE A 160 9.59 -4.08 9.85
C ILE A 160 8.49 -5.09 9.45
N GLY A 161 7.53 -4.62 8.64
CA GLY A 161 6.52 -5.49 8.03
C GLY A 161 5.27 -5.75 8.85
N GLN A 162 4.95 -4.85 9.77
CA GLN A 162 3.71 -4.92 10.54
C GLN A 162 2.47 -4.93 9.62
N ARG A 163 1.41 -5.61 10.07
CA ARG A 163 0.07 -5.64 9.43
C ARG A 163 -1.04 -5.38 10.46
N LYS A 164 -0.76 -4.51 11.42
CA LYS A 164 -1.70 -4.03 12.46
C LYS A 164 -2.59 -2.91 11.93
N GLY A 165 -2.07 -1.97 11.15
CA GLY A 165 -2.81 -0.82 10.61
C GLY A 165 -1.89 0.30 10.13
N LEU A 166 -2.46 1.47 9.81
CA LEU A 166 -1.70 2.66 9.40
C LEU A 166 -0.70 3.11 10.48
N SER A 167 0.51 3.48 10.08
CA SER A 167 1.41 4.27 10.92
C SER A 167 1.04 5.76 10.87
N ASP A 168 1.57 6.54 11.80
CA ASP A 168 1.42 8.01 11.77
C ASP A 168 2.03 8.62 10.49
N SER A 169 3.08 8.01 9.96
CA SER A 169 3.70 8.47 8.71
C SER A 169 2.88 8.09 7.47
N ASP A 170 2.21 6.94 7.47
CA ASP A 170 1.25 6.57 6.42
C ASP A 170 0.11 7.62 6.36
N VAL A 171 -0.44 7.97 7.52
CA VAL A 171 -1.49 9.00 7.64
C VAL A 171 -0.99 10.37 7.20
N ALA A 172 0.20 10.79 7.62
CA ALA A 172 0.77 12.07 7.23
C ALA A 172 0.99 12.17 5.72
N LYS A 173 1.53 11.11 5.09
CA LYS A 173 1.70 11.07 3.62
C LYS A 173 0.36 11.11 2.90
N LEU A 174 -0.65 10.40 3.42
CA LEU A 174 -1.97 10.37 2.79
C LEU A 174 -2.62 11.76 2.80
N ASN A 175 -2.55 12.46 3.92
CA ASN A 175 -3.10 13.81 4.03
C ASN A 175 -2.33 14.82 3.17
N LYS A 176 -1.00 14.76 3.13
CA LYS A 176 -0.22 15.60 2.21
C LYS A 176 -0.54 15.36 0.74
N MET A 177 -0.87 14.12 0.37
CA MET A 177 -1.20 13.78 -1.00
C MET A 177 -2.60 14.24 -1.44
N TYR A 178 -3.58 14.24 -0.52
CA TYR A 178 -4.99 14.41 -0.90
C TYR A 178 -5.73 15.55 -0.18
N CYS A 179 -5.27 15.97 0.98
CA CYS A 179 -6.05 16.81 1.90
C CYS A 179 -5.47 18.22 2.07
N ASP A 180 -4.16 18.38 1.91
CA ASP A 180 -3.46 19.65 2.12
C ASP A 180 -3.57 20.62 0.93
N PHE A 181 -4.52 20.41 0.01
CA PHE A 181 -4.79 21.35 -1.08
C PHE A 181 -5.56 22.59 -0.55
N GLY A 182 -4.83 23.55 0.01
CA GLY A 182 -5.44 24.81 0.48
C GLY A 182 -4.54 25.85 1.16
N ASP A 183 -3.35 25.50 1.64
CA ASP A 183 -2.53 26.42 2.46
C ASP A 183 -1.34 27.08 1.73
N ASP A 184 -1.15 26.83 0.42
CA ASP A 184 -0.07 27.45 -0.38
C ASP A 184 -0.59 28.56 -1.35
N ILE A 185 -1.48 29.44 -0.86
CA ILE A 185 -1.70 30.76 -1.48
C ILE A 185 -1.57 31.86 -0.42
N GLU A 186 -0.34 32.13 0.00
CA GLU A 186 0.10 33.50 0.29
C GLU A 186 1.50 33.69 -0.30
N MET A 187 1.55 34.35 -1.46
CA MET A 187 2.73 35.12 -1.93
C MET A 187 2.55 36.57 -1.54
#